data_AF-A0A0R1E855-F1
#
_entry.id   AF-A0A0R1E855-F1
#
_cell.length_a   1.000
_cell.length_b   1.000
_cell.length_c   1.000
_cell.angle_alpha   90.00
_cell.angle_beta   90.00
_cell.angle_gamma   90.00
#
_symmetry.space_group_name_H-M   'P 1'
#
loop_
_entity.id
_entity.type
_entity.pdbx_description
1 polymer ?
#
loop_
_entity_poly.entity_id
_entity_poly.type
_entity_poly.pdbx_seq_one_letter_code
_entity_poly.pdbx_strand_id
1 'polypeptide(L)'
;MYLPTADSARLVVGFWWIVVIVLVTTYCGNLVAFLTFPKFQPGVDYLNQLAHHKDIVQYGLRNGTFFERYVQSSTREDFKHYLERARIYGSAQEEDIEAVKRGERINIDWRINLQLIVQRHFERDKECRFALGKESFVDEQIAMIVPAKSAYLHLVNRHINSMFRMGFIERWHQMNLPSAGKCNGKSAQRQVTNHKVNMDDMQGCFLVLLLGFTVALLIVCGEFWCRRFRASRKRRQFIN
;
A
#
# COMPACT_ATOMS: atom_id res chain seq x y z
N MET A 1 -22.66 11.55 -43.30
CA MET A 1 -23.34 10.82 -42.20
C MET A 1 -24.55 10.13 -42.81
N TYR A 2 -24.43 8.84 -43.13
CA TYR A 2 -25.52 8.08 -43.76
C TYR A 2 -26.57 7.77 -42.70
N LEU A 3 -27.56 8.65 -42.56
CA LEU A 3 -28.72 8.37 -41.71
C LEU A 3 -29.60 7.34 -42.46
N PRO A 4 -29.99 6.23 -41.84
CA PRO A 4 -30.86 5.27 -42.50
C PRO A 4 -32.19 5.95 -42.89
N THR A 5 -32.67 5.62 -44.09
CA THR A 5 -33.88 6.21 -44.67
C THR A 5 -35.15 5.73 -43.98
N ALA A 6 -35.12 4.54 -43.38
CA ALA A 6 -36.24 3.98 -42.62
C ALA A 6 -36.30 4.53 -41.19
N ASP A 7 -37.49 4.96 -40.76
CA ASP A 7 -37.69 5.56 -39.43
C ASP A 7 -37.46 4.57 -38.27
N SER A 8 -37.79 3.28 -38.46
CA SER A 8 -37.48 2.23 -37.49
C SER A 8 -35.97 2.10 -37.22
N ALA A 9 -35.15 2.26 -38.27
CA ALA A 9 -33.69 2.20 -38.12
C ALA A 9 -33.13 3.44 -37.41
N ARG A 10 -33.79 4.60 -37.51
CA ARG A 10 -33.41 5.81 -36.77
C ARG A 10 -33.65 5.64 -35.26
N LEU A 11 -34.75 4.99 -34.87
CA LEU A 11 -35.02 4.68 -33.46
C LEU A 11 -33.98 3.74 -32.86
N VAL A 12 -33.60 2.69 -33.60
CA VAL A 12 -32.55 1.75 -33.16
C VAL A 12 -31.19 2.45 -33.02
N VAL A 13 -30.82 3.28 -33.98
CA VAL A 13 -29.57 4.06 -33.91
C VAL A 13 -29.61 5.06 -32.75
N GLY A 14 -30.75 5.74 -32.52
CA GLY A 14 -30.93 6.65 -31.39
C GLY A 14 -30.77 5.96 -30.04
N PHE A 15 -31.42 4.80 -29.86
CA PHE A 15 -31.28 4.00 -28.65
C PHE A 15 -29.85 3.49 -28.46
N TRP A 16 -29.20 3.03 -29.54
CA TRP A 16 -27.80 2.61 -29.50
C TRP A 16 -26.87 3.75 -29.07
N TRP A 17 -27.08 4.96 -29.59
CA TRP A 17 -26.30 6.13 -29.19
C TRP A 17 -26.46 6.46 -27.71
N ILE A 18 -27.68 6.38 -27.17
CA ILE A 18 -27.92 6.57 -25.73
C ILE A 18 -27.14 5.53 -24.93
N VAL A 19 -27.20 4.25 -25.31
CA VAL A 19 -26.44 3.18 -24.65
C VAL A 19 -24.93 3.45 -24.69
N VAL A 20 -24.39 3.84 -25.84
CA VAL A 20 -22.96 4.17 -25.99
C VAL A 20 -22.58 5.35 -25.10
N ILE A 21 -23.37 6.42 -25.07
CA ILE A 21 -23.10 7.60 -24.23
C ILE A 21 -23.08 7.19 -22.75
N VAL A 22 -24.05 6.41 -22.29
CA VAL A 22 -24.13 5.96 -20.89
C VAL A 22 -22.92 5.08 -20.52
N LEU A 23 -22.53 4.16 -21.40
CA LEU A 23 -21.37 3.29 -21.15
C LEU A 23 -20.06 4.06 -21.12
N VAL A 24 -19.82 4.96 -22.09
CA VAL A 24 -18.58 5.76 -22.17
C VAL A 24 -18.47 6.68 -20.96
N THR A 25 -19.54 7.38 -20.60
CA THR A 25 -19.54 8.29 -19.43
C THR A 25 -19.29 7.54 -18.13
N THR A 26 -19.91 6.38 -17.93
CA THR A 26 -19.71 5.54 -16.73
C THR A 26 -18.27 5.01 -16.68
N TYR A 27 -17.73 4.55 -17.81
CA TYR A 27 -16.34 4.08 -17.89
C TYR A 27 -15.35 5.20 -17.57
N CYS A 28 -15.51 6.39 -18.17
CA CYS A 28 -14.66 7.54 -17.90
C CYS A 28 -14.73 7.97 -16.43
N GLY A 29 -15.92 7.96 -15.83
CA GLY A 29 -16.11 8.29 -14.40
C GLY A 29 -15.36 7.31 -13.49
N ASN A 30 -15.50 6.00 -13.73
CA ASN A 30 -14.79 4.98 -12.95
C ASN A 30 -13.27 5.07 -13.13
N LEU A 31 -12.79 5.31 -14.35
CA LEU A 31 -11.37 5.48 -14.63
C LEU A 31 -10.78 6.70 -13.90
N VAL A 32 -11.48 7.84 -13.92
CA VAL A 32 -11.08 9.04 -13.15
C VAL A 32 -11.07 8.76 -11.65
N ALA A 33 -12.06 8.02 -11.14
CA ALA A 33 -12.09 7.64 -9.72
C ALA A 33 -10.86 6.78 -9.34
N PHE A 34 -10.47 5.83 -10.19
CA PHE A 34 -9.28 5.01 -9.93
C PHE A 34 -7.96 5.81 -10.01
N LEU A 35 -7.86 6.78 -10.93
CA LEU A 35 -6.67 7.62 -11.05
C LEU A 35 -6.56 8.65 -9.92
N THR A 36 -7.69 9.12 -9.39
CA THR A 36 -7.70 10.08 -8.28
C THR A 36 -7.49 9.41 -6.92
N PHE A 37 -8.00 8.18 -6.75
CA PHE A 37 -7.84 7.40 -5.52
C PHE A 37 -7.14 6.06 -5.81
N PRO A 38 -5.80 6.05 -5.89
CA PRO A 38 -5.08 4.79 -5.98
C PRO A 38 -5.42 3.92 -4.76
N LYS A 39 -5.74 2.64 -5.00
CA LYS A 39 -5.94 1.66 -3.93
C LYS A 39 -4.60 1.39 -3.27
N PHE A 40 -4.26 2.19 -2.27
CA PHE A 40 -3.13 1.90 -1.39
C PHE A 40 -3.49 0.67 -0.54
N GLN A 41 -2.72 -0.40 -0.65
CA GLN A 41 -2.84 -1.51 0.29
C GLN A 41 -2.41 -0.96 1.67
N PRO A 42 -3.34 -0.87 2.64
CA PRO A 42 -2.94 -0.44 3.97
C PRO A 42 -1.88 -1.43 4.49
N GLY A 43 -0.84 -0.91 5.12
CA GLY A 43 0.12 -1.76 5.82
C GLY A 43 -0.55 -2.55 6.94
N VAL A 44 0.24 -3.34 7.65
CA VAL A 44 -0.24 -4.14 8.78
C VAL A 44 -0.65 -3.21 9.93
N ASP A 45 -1.96 -3.11 10.19
CA ASP A 45 -2.52 -2.23 11.23
C ASP A 45 -2.50 -2.90 12.61
N TYR A 46 -2.67 -4.23 12.64
CA TYR A 46 -2.83 -5.06 13.83
C TYR A 46 -1.91 -6.27 13.79
N LEU A 47 -1.48 -6.75 14.97
CA LEU A 47 -0.51 -7.85 15.03
C LEU A 47 -1.08 -9.17 14.49
N ASN A 48 -2.36 -9.44 14.70
CA ASN A 48 -3.03 -10.65 14.20
C ASN A 48 -3.03 -10.77 12.67
N GLN A 49 -2.94 -9.65 11.94
CA GLN A 49 -2.91 -9.63 10.47
C GLN A 49 -1.59 -10.15 9.91
N LEU A 50 -0.53 -10.23 10.73
CA LEU A 50 0.77 -10.80 10.33
C LEU A 50 0.66 -12.26 9.92
N ALA A 51 -0.27 -13.02 10.50
CA ALA A 51 -0.50 -14.42 10.14
C ALA A 51 -1.08 -14.57 8.72
N HIS A 52 -1.82 -13.57 8.24
CA HIS A 52 -2.46 -13.58 6.92
C HIS A 52 -1.57 -13.05 5.81
N HIS A 53 -0.60 -12.19 6.13
CA HIS A 53 0.33 -11.64 5.16
C HIS A 53 1.55 -12.55 5.00
N LYS A 54 1.51 -13.42 3.98
CA LYS A 54 2.61 -14.35 3.65
C LYS A 54 3.78 -13.68 2.93
N ASP A 55 3.60 -12.47 2.42
CA ASP A 55 4.63 -11.75 1.65
C ASP A 55 5.76 -11.20 2.53
N ILE A 56 5.52 -11.08 3.85
CA ILE A 56 6.54 -10.62 4.80
C ILE A 56 7.40 -11.83 5.19
N VAL A 57 8.64 -11.83 4.71
CA VAL A 57 9.57 -12.94 4.88
C VAL A 57 10.28 -12.88 6.23
N GLN A 58 10.47 -11.68 6.78
CA GLN A 58 11.27 -11.48 7.99
C GLN A 58 10.57 -10.61 9.02
N TYR A 59 10.74 -10.96 10.30
CA TYR A 59 10.38 -10.08 11.41
C TYR A 59 11.63 -9.64 12.17
N GLY A 60 11.58 -8.44 12.75
CA GLY A 60 12.70 -7.85 13.48
C GLY A 60 12.32 -7.42 14.88
N LEU A 61 13.19 -7.76 15.82
CA LEU A 61 13.07 -7.32 17.20
C LEU A 61 14.44 -6.92 17.73
N ARG A 62 14.51 -5.80 18.44
CA ARG A 62 15.73 -5.39 19.11
C ARG A 62 15.98 -6.28 20.33
N ASN A 63 17.24 -6.68 20.53
CA ASN A 63 17.66 -7.51 21.67
C ASN A 63 17.43 -6.77 23.00
N GLY A 64 16.92 -7.50 24.00
CA GLY A 64 16.80 -7.01 25.37
C GLY A 64 15.61 -6.07 25.56
N THR A 65 14.65 -6.10 24.64
CA THR A 65 13.41 -5.33 24.76
C THR A 65 12.50 -5.93 25.82
N PHE A 66 11.67 -5.10 26.45
CA PHE A 66 10.64 -5.58 27.37
C PHE A 66 9.67 -6.54 26.68
N PHE A 67 9.35 -6.29 25.41
CA PHE A 67 8.49 -7.16 24.61
C PHE A 67 9.02 -8.59 24.57
N GLU A 68 10.32 -8.79 24.31
CA GLU A 68 10.96 -10.12 24.31
C GLU A 68 10.71 -10.89 25.61
N ARG A 69 10.86 -10.22 26.76
CA ARG A 69 10.60 -10.82 28.09
C ARG A 69 9.12 -11.00 28.37
N TYR A 70 8.29 -10.08 27.90
CA TYR A 70 6.84 -10.12 28.08
C TYR A 70 6.20 -11.27 27.31
N VAL A 71 6.69 -11.61 26.11
CA VAL A 71 6.21 -12.77 25.35
C VAL A 71 6.43 -14.08 26.12
N GLN A 72 7.51 -14.19 26.89
CA GLN A 72 7.80 -15.40 27.68
C GLN A 72 6.78 -15.64 28.80
N SER A 73 6.25 -14.57 29.41
CA SER A 73 5.22 -14.66 30.45
C SER A 73 3.79 -14.63 29.89
N SER A 74 3.62 -14.29 28.62
CA SER A 74 2.30 -14.17 27.99
C SER A 74 1.75 -15.51 27.51
N THR A 75 0.43 -15.66 27.60
CA THR A 75 -0.32 -16.80 27.04
C THR A 75 -0.72 -16.60 25.59
N ARG A 76 -0.51 -15.39 25.04
CA ARG A 76 -0.91 -15.00 23.68
C ARG A 76 -0.05 -15.70 22.61
N GLU A 77 -0.71 -16.46 21.73
CA GLU A 77 -0.07 -17.24 20.68
C GLU A 77 0.51 -16.36 19.56
N ASP A 78 -0.15 -15.24 19.25
CA ASP A 78 0.30 -14.29 18.23
C ASP A 78 1.66 -13.66 18.56
N PHE A 79 1.91 -13.38 19.84
CA PHE A 79 3.21 -12.90 20.32
C PHE A 79 4.30 -13.95 20.18
N LYS A 80 4.00 -15.20 20.51
CA LYS A 80 4.93 -16.33 20.41
C LYS A 80 5.30 -16.59 18.97
N HIS A 81 4.31 -16.64 18.09
CA HIS A 81 4.49 -16.85 16.66
C HIS A 81 5.35 -15.73 16.02
N TYR A 82 5.17 -14.48 16.46
CA TYR A 82 6.04 -13.39 16.04
C TYR A 82 7.49 -13.62 16.50
N LEU A 83 7.69 -13.90 17.79
CA LEU A 83 9.02 -14.05 18.38
C LEU A 83 9.79 -15.24 17.78
N GLU A 84 9.13 -16.36 17.51
CA GLU A 84 9.72 -17.54 16.86
C GLU A 84 10.28 -17.25 15.47
N ARG A 85 9.63 -16.34 14.74
CA ARG A 85 10.03 -15.93 13.39
C ARG A 85 10.88 -14.65 13.38
N ALA A 86 11.00 -13.97 14.52
CA ALA A 86 11.73 -12.71 14.61
C ALA A 86 13.23 -12.93 14.71
N ARG A 87 13.97 -12.23 13.84
CA ARG A 87 15.43 -12.15 13.94
C ARG A 87 15.79 -11.06 14.94
N ILE A 88 16.25 -11.50 16.11
CA ILE A 88 16.73 -10.62 17.17
C ILE A 88 18.08 -10.03 16.76
N TYR A 89 18.17 -8.70 16.71
CA TYR A 89 19.41 -7.99 16.40
C TYR A 89 19.92 -7.21 17.62
N GLY A 90 21.23 -7.27 17.85
CA GLY A 90 21.90 -6.55 18.94
C GLY A 90 22.10 -5.07 18.64
N SER A 91 22.49 -4.26 19.65
CA SER A 91 22.73 -2.82 19.43
C SER A 91 23.91 -2.51 18.50
N ALA A 92 24.81 -3.48 18.30
CA ALA A 92 25.96 -3.35 17.41
C ALA A 92 25.60 -3.63 15.94
N GLN A 93 24.46 -4.29 15.68
CA GLN A 93 23.99 -4.58 14.33
C GLN A 93 22.93 -3.56 13.95
N GLU A 94 23.17 -2.84 12.85
CA GLU A 94 22.24 -1.84 12.36
C GLU A 94 20.93 -2.50 11.93
N GLU A 95 19.82 -1.85 12.26
CA GLU A 95 18.49 -2.29 11.87
C GLU A 95 18.39 -2.30 10.34
N ASP A 96 17.94 -3.41 9.74
CA ASP A 96 17.77 -3.50 8.28
C ASP A 96 16.53 -2.74 7.83
N ILE A 97 16.64 -1.41 7.87
CA ILE A 97 15.58 -0.48 7.48
C ILE A 97 15.30 -0.57 5.97
N GLU A 98 16.30 -0.94 5.16
CA GLU A 98 16.12 -1.09 3.72
C GLU A 98 15.24 -2.31 3.39
N ALA A 99 15.34 -3.41 4.13
CA ALA A 99 14.39 -4.53 4.02
C ALA A 99 12.96 -4.12 4.41
N VAL A 100 12.80 -3.23 5.40
CA VAL A 100 11.48 -2.67 5.76
C VAL A 100 10.93 -1.81 4.62
N LYS A 101 11.78 -0.99 3.97
CA LYS A 101 11.38 -0.18 2.80
C LYS A 101 10.96 -1.02 1.60
N ARG A 102 11.56 -2.20 1.42
CA ARG A 102 11.15 -3.15 0.37
C ARG A 102 9.87 -3.92 0.70
N GLY A 103 9.36 -3.82 1.93
CA GLY A 103 8.17 -4.54 2.39
C GLY A 103 8.44 -6.01 2.75
N GLU A 104 9.69 -6.43 2.79
CA GLU A 104 10.10 -7.81 3.09
C GLU A 104 10.19 -8.07 4.61
N ARG A 105 10.29 -6.99 5.39
CA ARG A 105 10.54 -7.04 6.84
C ARG A 105 9.60 -6.13 7.63
N ILE A 106 9.16 -6.62 8.79
CA ILE A 106 8.44 -5.80 9.79
C ILE A 106 9.23 -5.78 11.08
N ASN A 107 9.42 -4.58 11.64
CA ASN A 107 10.10 -4.38 12.91
C ASN A 107 9.09 -3.94 13.97
N ILE A 108 9.22 -4.51 15.16
CA ILE A 108 8.46 -4.12 16.35
C ILE A 108 9.41 -3.44 17.33
N ASP A 109 9.07 -2.20 17.69
CA ASP A 109 9.73 -1.40 18.72
C ASP A 109 8.69 -0.44 19.34
N TRP A 110 9.08 0.32 20.35
CA TRP A 110 8.27 1.38 20.93
C TRP A 110 7.78 2.36 19.88
N ARG A 111 6.52 2.77 20.02
CA ARG A 111 5.89 3.73 19.10
C ARG A 111 6.70 5.02 18.94
N ILE A 112 7.34 5.50 20.00
CA ILE A 112 8.20 6.68 19.98
C ILE A 112 9.44 6.46 19.11
N ASN A 113 10.12 5.30 19.26
CA ASN A 113 11.31 4.96 18.46
C ASN A 113 10.94 4.86 16.98
N LEU A 114 9.84 4.16 16.66
CA LEU A 114 9.37 4.01 15.30
C LEU A 114 8.99 5.35 14.66
N GLN A 115 8.29 6.23 15.39
CA GLN A 115 7.96 7.57 14.91
C GLN A 115 9.22 8.41 14.60
N LEU A 116 10.25 8.29 15.44
CA LEU A 116 11.51 8.98 15.25
C LEU A 116 12.28 8.44 14.03
N ILE A 117 12.29 7.12 13.81
CA ILE A 117 12.88 6.50 12.61
C ILE A 117 12.17 7.02 11.35
N VAL A 118 10.83 6.96 11.33
CA VAL A 118 10.02 7.44 10.19
C VAL A 118 10.32 8.92 9.90
N GLN A 119 10.37 9.78 10.93
CA GLN A 119 10.67 11.19 10.74
C GLN A 119 12.08 11.42 10.18
N ARG A 120 13.12 10.80 10.76
CA ARG A 120 14.50 10.98 10.28
C ARG A 120 14.64 10.58 8.81
N HIS A 121 14.04 9.45 8.42
CA HIS A 121 14.06 9.03 7.02
C HIS A 121 13.23 9.95 6.13
N PHE A 122 12.09 10.44 6.60
CA PHE A 122 11.31 11.44 5.86
C PHE A 122 12.10 12.75 5.69
N GLU A 123 12.86 13.19 6.70
CA GLU A 123 13.67 14.41 6.60
C GLU A 123 14.81 14.27 5.60
N ARG A 124 15.39 13.07 5.48
CA ARG A 124 16.46 12.73 4.53
C ARG A 124 15.93 12.51 3.11
N ASP A 125 14.95 11.62 2.96
CA ASP A 125 14.49 11.09 1.67
C ASP A 125 13.30 11.91 1.10
N LYS A 126 12.64 12.74 1.93
CA LYS A 126 11.42 13.54 1.60
C LYS A 126 10.22 12.72 1.10
N GLU A 127 10.25 11.40 1.27
CA GLU A 127 9.19 10.48 0.86
C GLU A 127 8.66 9.68 2.07
N CYS A 128 7.36 9.43 2.09
CA CYS A 128 6.71 8.59 3.11
C CYS A 128 6.64 7.14 2.62
N ARG A 129 7.72 6.36 2.83
CA ARG A 129 7.76 4.93 2.48
C ARG A 129 7.40 3.99 3.62
N PHE A 130 7.38 4.48 4.85
CA PHE A 130 7.07 3.69 6.04
C PHE A 130 5.62 3.84 6.45
N ALA A 131 5.03 2.74 6.91
CA ALA A 131 3.73 2.73 7.57
C ALA A 131 3.92 2.27 9.03
N LEU A 132 3.20 2.93 9.94
CA LEU A 132 3.13 2.53 11.35
C LEU A 132 1.78 1.86 11.58
N GLY A 133 1.79 0.71 12.25
CA GLY A 133 0.57 0.05 12.70
C GLY A 133 -0.23 0.95 13.65
N LYS A 134 -1.55 0.77 13.67
CA LYS A 134 -2.45 1.56 14.53
C LYS A 134 -2.49 1.02 15.95
N GLU A 135 -2.31 -0.29 16.10
CA GLU A 135 -2.38 -0.96 17.40
C GLU A 135 -1.15 -0.65 18.26
N SER A 136 -1.38 -0.31 19.52
CA SER A 136 -0.39 -0.42 20.59
C SER A 136 -0.83 -1.60 21.46
N PHE A 137 -0.06 -2.68 21.47
CA PHE A 137 -0.48 -3.96 22.06
C PHE A 137 0.15 -4.25 23.43
N VAL A 138 1.23 -3.55 23.81
CA VAL A 138 1.88 -3.65 25.13
C VAL A 138 2.17 -2.25 25.65
N ASP A 139 1.62 -1.94 26.83
CA ASP A 139 1.95 -0.72 27.57
C ASP A 139 3.10 -1.01 28.55
N GLU A 140 4.26 -0.45 28.24
CA GLU A 140 5.43 -0.53 29.11
C GLU A 140 5.48 0.68 30.05
N GLN A 141 5.65 0.42 31.35
CA GLN A 141 5.80 1.48 32.34
C GLN A 141 7.27 1.88 32.47
N ILE A 142 7.56 3.14 32.18
CA ILE A 142 8.89 3.73 32.41
C ILE A 142 8.99 4.31 33.82
N ALA A 143 10.14 4.11 34.47
CA ALA A 143 10.38 4.60 35.82
C ALA A 143 11.81 5.17 35.95
N MET A 144 11.97 6.14 36.86
CA MET A 144 13.28 6.64 37.25
C MET A 144 13.89 5.69 38.28
N ILE A 145 15.09 5.21 38.01
CA ILE A 145 15.81 4.31 38.91
C ILE A 145 16.55 5.16 39.96
N VAL A 146 16.35 4.84 41.23
CA VAL A 146 17.05 5.44 42.37
C VAL A 146 17.71 4.36 43.22
N PRO A 147 18.80 4.65 43.94
CA PRO A 147 19.43 3.68 44.84
C PRO A 147 18.44 3.13 45.87
N ALA A 148 18.60 1.85 46.19
CA ALA A 148 17.79 1.19 47.21
C ALA A 148 17.89 1.96 48.55
N LYS A 149 16.73 2.17 49.21
CA LYS A 149 16.60 2.93 50.48
C LYS A 149 16.94 4.42 50.39
N SER A 150 16.91 5.03 49.19
CA SER A 150 17.04 6.49 49.06
C SER A 150 15.94 7.23 49.81
N ALA A 151 16.33 8.20 50.65
CA ALA A 151 15.39 9.09 51.35
C ALA A 151 14.55 9.94 50.38
N TYR A 152 15.03 10.17 49.16
CA TYR A 152 14.37 11.02 48.17
C TYR A 152 13.29 10.33 47.36
N LEU A 153 13.16 8.99 47.44
CA LEU A 153 12.20 8.23 46.62
C LEU A 153 10.76 8.76 46.76
N HIS A 154 10.34 9.03 48.00
CA HIS A 154 8.99 9.55 48.27
C HIS A 154 8.78 10.96 47.69
N LEU A 155 9.82 11.80 47.73
CA LEU A 155 9.77 13.17 47.22
C LEU A 155 9.73 13.18 45.69
N VAL A 156 10.58 12.39 45.04
CA VAL A 156 10.61 12.22 43.58
C VAL A 156 9.28 11.68 43.07
N ASN A 157 8.75 10.61 43.69
CA ASN A 157 7.44 10.05 43.31
C ASN A 157 6.31 11.07 43.47
N ARG A 158 6.32 11.88 44.55
CA ARG A 158 5.33 12.94 44.74
C ARG A 158 5.36 13.95 43.60
N HIS A 159 6.55 14.43 43.21
CA HIS A 159 6.68 15.40 42.13
C HIS A 159 6.35 14.81 40.75
N ILE A 160 6.79 13.58 40.44
CA ILE A 160 6.43 12.89 39.20
C ILE A 160 4.90 12.74 39.10
N ASN A 161 4.25 12.29 40.17
CA ASN A 161 2.78 12.18 40.21
C ASN A 161 2.09 13.53 40.01
N SER A 162 2.62 14.59 40.62
CA SER A 162 2.10 15.95 40.42
C SER A 162 2.25 16.39 38.96
N MET A 163 3.41 16.17 38.34
CA MET A 163 3.66 16.50 36.93
C MET A 163 2.75 15.71 35.98
N PHE A 164 2.50 14.43 36.28
CA PHE A 164 1.58 13.60 35.52
C PHE A 164 0.13 14.10 35.64
N ARG A 165 -0.35 14.38 36.86
CA ARG A 165 -1.70 14.92 37.11
C ARG A 165 -1.93 16.29 36.48
N MET A 166 -0.90 17.13 36.44
CA MET A 166 -0.94 18.44 35.78
C MET A 166 -0.88 18.35 34.25
N GLY A 167 -0.61 17.16 33.67
CA GLY A 167 -0.50 16.98 32.23
C GLY A 167 0.81 17.50 31.62
N PHE A 168 1.83 17.82 32.43
CA PHE A 168 3.11 18.32 31.90
C PHE A 168 3.83 17.28 31.04
N ILE A 169 3.77 16.01 31.45
CA ILE A 169 4.40 14.90 30.72
C ILE A 169 3.81 14.77 29.32
N GLU A 170 2.48 14.76 29.21
CA GLU A 170 1.79 14.70 27.92
C GLU A 170 2.14 15.90 27.03
N ARG A 171 2.14 17.11 27.60
CA ARG A 171 2.52 18.31 26.84
C ARG A 171 3.97 18.29 26.40
N TRP A 172 4.90 17.80 27.22
CA TRP A 172 6.29 17.63 26.81
C TRP A 172 6.46 16.58 25.73
N HIS A 173 5.73 15.48 25.77
CA HIS A 173 5.71 14.52 24.67
C HIS A 173 5.25 15.19 23.37
N GLN A 174 4.16 15.95 23.40
CA GLN A 174 3.65 16.63 22.20
C GLN A 174 4.58 17.74 21.67
N MET A 175 5.33 18.43 22.54
CA MET A 175 6.25 19.50 22.13
C MET A 175 7.61 18.98 21.66
N ASN A 176 8.14 17.92 22.28
CA ASN A 176 9.48 17.43 22.00
C ASN A 176 9.51 16.27 21.01
N LEU A 177 8.44 15.47 20.91
CA LEU A 177 8.35 14.46 19.87
C LEU A 177 7.82 15.09 18.59
N PRO A 178 8.37 14.69 17.44
CA PRO A 178 7.81 15.06 16.16
C PRO A 178 6.37 14.60 16.04
N SER A 179 5.50 15.51 15.60
CA SER A 179 4.22 15.06 15.08
C SER A 179 4.49 14.25 13.81
N ALA A 180 4.24 12.93 13.88
CA ALA A 180 4.27 12.06 12.72
C ALA A 180 3.25 12.47 11.62
N GLY A 181 2.51 13.57 11.78
CA GLY A 181 1.41 14.02 10.92
C GLY A 181 1.75 14.25 9.45
N LYS A 182 3.03 14.32 9.05
CA LYS A 182 3.40 14.38 7.62
C LYS A 182 3.23 13.03 6.90
N CYS A 183 3.47 11.90 7.58
CA CYS A 183 3.31 10.55 7.01
C CYS A 183 2.16 9.75 7.67
N ASN A 184 1.75 10.11 8.88
CA ASN A 184 0.64 9.49 9.59
C ASN A 184 -0.63 10.30 9.25
N GLY A 185 -1.55 9.69 8.49
CA GLY A 185 -2.63 10.32 7.72
C GLY A 185 -3.72 11.09 8.47
N LYS A 186 -3.39 11.85 9.53
CA LYS A 186 -4.28 12.80 10.20
C LYS A 186 -4.27 14.18 9.54
N SER A 187 -3.22 14.55 8.82
CA SER A 187 -3.09 15.86 8.13
C SER A 187 -2.75 15.77 6.64
N ALA A 188 -2.65 14.56 6.10
CA ALA A 188 -2.88 14.33 4.69
C ALA A 188 -4.25 13.65 4.60
N GLN A 189 -5.32 14.39 4.28
CA GLN A 189 -5.90 14.28 2.94
C GLN A 189 -4.81 13.74 2.02
N ARG A 190 -4.65 12.39 2.00
CA ARG A 190 -3.58 11.68 1.28
C ARG A 190 -3.42 12.45 0.00
N GLN A 191 -2.31 13.19 -0.08
CA GLN A 191 -2.10 14.20 -1.09
C GLN A 191 -2.52 13.50 -2.37
N VAL A 192 -3.51 14.04 -3.08
CA VAL A 192 -3.88 13.51 -4.39
C VAL A 192 -2.57 13.61 -5.15
N THR A 193 -1.80 12.53 -5.10
CA THR A 193 -0.57 12.40 -5.83
C THR A 193 -1.12 12.52 -7.22
N ASN A 194 -0.80 13.63 -7.87
CA ASN A 194 -1.08 13.82 -9.27
C ASN A 194 -0.33 12.67 -9.96
N HIS A 195 -0.98 11.52 -10.02
CA HIS A 195 -0.46 10.31 -10.60
C HIS A 195 -0.37 10.66 -12.07
N LYS A 196 0.84 11.05 -12.47
CA LYS A 196 1.11 11.37 -13.85
C LYS A 196 1.01 10.03 -14.56
N VAL A 197 -0.02 9.91 -15.40
CA VAL A 197 -0.29 8.71 -16.19
C VAL A 197 1.01 8.29 -16.86
N ASN A 198 1.52 7.13 -16.47
CA ASN A 198 2.79 6.61 -16.95
C ASN A 198 2.53 5.65 -18.12
N MET A 199 3.59 5.32 -18.87
CA MET A 199 3.46 4.37 -19.98
C MET A 199 3.01 2.98 -19.51
N ASP A 200 3.35 2.60 -18.27
CA ASP A 200 2.93 1.34 -17.65
C ASP A 200 1.39 1.26 -17.52
N ASP A 201 0.72 2.38 -17.24
CA ASP A 201 -0.74 2.43 -17.14
C ASP A 201 -1.43 2.21 -18.50
N MET A 202 -0.75 2.58 -19.60
CA MET A 202 -1.28 2.47 -20.97
C MET A 202 -0.90 1.18 -21.70
N GLN A 203 -0.13 0.29 -21.08
CA GLN A 203 0.38 -0.94 -21.72
C GLN A 203 -0.76 -1.83 -22.29
N GLY A 204 -1.88 -1.93 -21.57
CA GLY A 204 -3.04 -2.72 -22.01
C GLY A 204 -3.65 -2.19 -23.31
N CYS A 205 -3.76 -0.86 -23.47
CA CYS A 205 -4.28 -0.23 -24.68
C CYS A 205 -3.42 -0.54 -25.91
N PHE A 206 -2.09 -0.51 -25.75
CA PHE A 206 -1.16 -0.83 -26.82
C PHE A 206 -1.24 -2.31 -27.22
N LEU A 207 -1.39 -3.22 -26.25
CA LEU A 207 -1.51 -4.66 -26.52
C LEU A 207 -2.79 -4.97 -27.32
N VAL A 208 -3.93 -4.38 -26.94
CA VAL A 208 -5.20 -4.56 -27.65
C VAL A 208 -5.12 -4.02 -29.09
N LEU A 209 -4.49 -2.86 -29.28
CA LEU A 209 -4.29 -2.27 -30.60
C LEU A 209 -3.42 -3.16 -31.50
N LEU A 210 -2.32 -3.69 -30.97
CA LEU A 210 -1.44 -4.61 -31.69
C LEU A 210 -2.19 -5.89 -32.07
N LEU A 211 -2.92 -6.48 -31.13
CA LEU A 211 -3.73 -7.68 -31.38
C LEU A 211 -4.77 -7.43 -32.47
N GLY A 212 -5.47 -6.28 -32.44
CA GLY A 212 -6.41 -5.87 -33.47
C GLY A 212 -5.78 -5.81 -34.87
N PHE A 213 -4.60 -5.20 -35.00
CA PHE A 213 -3.88 -5.16 -36.28
C PHE A 213 -3.44 -6.54 -36.76
N THR A 214 -2.96 -7.40 -35.87
CA THR A 214 -2.56 -8.77 -36.25
C THR A 214 -3.74 -9.58 -36.75
N VAL A 215 -4.89 -9.52 -36.08
CA VAL A 215 -6.12 -10.22 -36.49
C VAL A 215 -6.63 -9.67 -37.82
N ALA A 216 -6.65 -8.35 -37.99
CA ALA A 216 -7.06 -7.73 -39.26
C ALA A 216 -6.15 -8.16 -40.42
N LEU A 217 -4.84 -8.18 -40.21
CA LEU A 217 -3.87 -8.62 -41.21
C LEU A 217 -4.05 -10.10 -41.56
N LEU A 218 -4.28 -10.97 -40.57
CA LEU A 218 -4.57 -12.39 -40.79
C LEU A 218 -5.86 -12.60 -41.60
N ILE A 219 -6.92 -11.84 -41.31
CA ILE A 219 -8.18 -11.91 -42.07
C ILE A 219 -7.96 -11.48 -43.52
N VAL A 220 -7.26 -10.37 -43.76
CA VAL A 220 -6.95 -9.88 -45.11
C VAL A 220 -6.09 -10.88 -45.88
N CYS A 221 -5.05 -11.44 -45.25
CA CYS A 221 -4.22 -12.48 -45.86
C CYS A 221 -5.04 -13.74 -46.17
N GLY A 222 -5.92 -14.16 -45.25
CA GLY A 222 -6.81 -15.30 -45.43
C GLY A 222 -7.80 -15.10 -46.59
N GLU A 223 -8.43 -13.94 -46.68
CA GLU A 223 -9.30 -13.59 -47.81
C GLU A 223 -8.54 -13.55 -49.14
N PHE A 224 -7.36 -12.94 -49.15
CA PHE A 224 -6.52 -12.87 -50.34
C PHE A 224 -6.13 -14.26 -50.84
N TRP A 225 -5.73 -15.14 -49.92
CA TRP A 225 -5.41 -16.53 -50.21
C TRP A 225 -6.64 -17.27 -50.74
N CYS A 226 -7.79 -17.19 -50.07
CA CYS A 226 -9.04 -17.82 -50.51
C CYS A 226 -9.48 -17.35 -51.90
N ARG A 227 -9.39 -16.04 -52.19
CA ARG A 227 -9.70 -15.48 -53.51
C ARG A 227 -8.74 -15.99 -54.57
N ARG A 228 -7.43 -16.04 -54.30
CA ARG A 228 -6.41 -16.56 -55.23
C ARG A 228 -6.57 -18.06 -55.51
N PHE A 229 -6.90 -18.86 -54.50
CA PHE A 229 -7.19 -20.29 -54.67
C PHE A 229 -8.47 -20.54 -55.46
N ARG A 230 -9.55 -19.79 -55.19
CA ARG A 230 -10.80 -19.87 -55.98
C ARG A 230 -10.58 -19.42 -57.43
N ALA A 231 -9.80 -18.37 -57.67
CA ALA A 231 -9.46 -17.91 -59.02
C ALA A 231 -8.61 -18.93 -59.79
N SER A 232 -7.60 -19.53 -59.14
CA SER A 232 -6.75 -20.57 -59.74
C SER A 232 -7.55 -21.85 -60.06
N ARG A 233 -8.51 -22.21 -59.21
CA ARG A 233 -9.40 -23.36 -59.42
C ARG A 233 -10.39 -23.13 -60.57
N LYS A 234 -10.96 -21.93 -60.70
CA LYS A 234 -11.78 -21.53 -61.86
C LYS A 234 -10.98 -21.57 -63.17
N ARG A 235 -9.71 -21.16 -63.16
CA ARG A 235 -8.85 -21.19 -64.36
C ARG A 235 -8.52 -22.62 -64.82
N ARG A 236 -8.40 -23.58 -63.89
CA ARG A 236 -8.21 -25.00 -64.22
C ARG A 236 -9.46 -25.70 -64.78
N GLN A 237 -10.66 -25.22 -64.44
CA GLN A 237 -11.93 -25.73 -65.02
C GLN A 237 -12.21 -25.24 -66.44
N PHE A 238 -11.53 -24.20 -66.93
CA PHE A 238 -11.69 -23.68 -68.30
C PHE A 238 -10.67 -24.27 -69.31
N ILE A 239 -9.73 -25.10 -68.85
CA ILE A 239 -8.65 -25.69 -69.67
C ILE A 239 -8.87 -27.20 -69.93
N ASN A 240 -9.85 -27.81 -69.26
CA ASN A 240 -10.39 -29.14 -69.57
C ASN A 240 -11.77 -28.98 -70.23
#